data_AF-A0A4P8XX84-F1
#
_entry.id   AF-A0A4P8XX84-F1
#
_cell.length_a   1.000
_cell.length_b   1.000
_cell.length_c   1.000
_cell.angle_alpha   90.00
_cell.angle_beta   90.00
_cell.angle_gamma   90.00
#
_symmetry.space_group_name_H-M   'P 1'
#
loop_
_entity.id
_entity.type
_entity.pdbx_description
1 polymer ?
#
loop_
_entity_poly.entity_id
_entity_poly.type
_entity_poly.pdbx_seq_one_letter_code
_entity_poly.pdbx_strand_id
1 'polypeptide(L)'
;MHLNVMSYTSFESNDIIVIYIIASIVSLIISALLALIPANIAKKKGYSFGVWWLYGWFLFIVALIHVQFIEDKNAPKMPYPNGYIPYVPVETKSESESVADELSKYKKLFDQGVLTEEEFNAKKEQLLKLI
;
A
#
# COMPACT_ATOMS: atom_id res chain seq x y z
N MET A 1 -51.38 24.42 39.49
CA MET A 1 -50.12 24.55 38.73
C MET A 1 -49.32 23.29 38.99
N HIS A 2 -49.60 22.21 38.24
CA HIS A 2 -48.93 20.92 38.42
C HIS A 2 -47.63 20.95 37.64
N LEU A 3 -46.51 21.10 38.34
CA LEU A 3 -45.18 21.03 37.74
C LEU A 3 -44.95 19.59 37.30
N ASN A 4 -44.81 19.41 35.99
CA ASN A 4 -44.38 18.17 35.37
C ASN A 4 -42.89 18.02 35.70
N VAL A 5 -42.59 17.46 36.88
CA VAL A 5 -41.23 17.03 37.25
C VAL A 5 -40.88 15.82 36.39
N MET A 6 -40.51 16.13 35.14
CA MET A 6 -39.21 15.79 34.61
C MET A 6 -38.72 14.38 34.98
N SER A 7 -39.27 13.41 34.25
CA SER A 7 -38.92 12.00 34.24
C SER A 7 -37.54 11.76 33.60
N TYR A 8 -36.47 12.34 34.17
CA TYR A 8 -35.08 11.98 33.82
C TYR A 8 -34.51 10.88 34.72
N THR A 9 -35.33 10.34 35.64
CA THR A 9 -34.91 9.44 36.70
C THR A 9 -35.31 8.00 36.41
N SER A 10 -34.59 7.33 35.52
CA SER A 10 -34.30 5.89 35.60
C SER A 10 -33.39 5.47 34.44
N PHE A 11 -32.13 5.93 34.47
CA PHE A 11 -31.11 5.29 33.65
C PHE A 11 -30.76 3.96 34.34
N GLU A 12 -31.23 2.85 33.80
CA GLU A 12 -31.03 1.54 34.42
C GLU A 12 -29.56 1.10 34.26
N SER A 13 -29.07 0.24 35.16
CA SER A 13 -27.72 -0.33 35.02
C SER A 13 -27.52 -1.04 33.67
N ASN A 14 -28.60 -1.54 33.07
CA ASN A 14 -28.60 -2.15 31.75
C ASN A 14 -28.22 -1.15 30.65
N ASP A 15 -28.70 0.09 30.77
CA ASP A 15 -28.41 1.15 29.81
C ASP A 15 -26.92 1.53 29.85
N ILE A 16 -26.29 1.52 31.04
CA ILE A 16 -24.85 1.78 31.19
C ILE A 16 -24.05 0.72 30.41
N ILE A 17 -24.39 -0.56 30.61
CA ILE A 17 -23.71 -1.69 29.97
C ILE A 17 -23.87 -1.61 28.45
N VAL A 18 -25.09 -1.33 27.97
CA VAL A 18 -25.38 -1.18 26.54
C VAL A 18 -24.57 -0.04 25.93
N ILE A 19 -24.47 1.11 26.60
CA ILE A 19 -23.64 2.23 26.13
C ILE A 19 -22.17 1.81 26.00
N TYR A 20 -21.60 1.10 26.97
CA TYR A 20 -20.20 0.64 26.87
C TYR A 20 -19.97 -0.36 25.75
N ILE A 21 -20.93 -1.27 25.50
CA ILE A 21 -20.87 -2.20 24.37
C ILE A 21 -20.88 -1.44 23.05
N ILE A 22 -21.81 -0.49 22.88
CA ILE A 22 -21.89 0.34 21.68
C ILE A 22 -20.59 1.14 21.49
N ALA A 23 -20.09 1.80 22.54
CA ALA A 23 -18.85 2.57 22.50
C ALA A 23 -17.64 1.70 22.14
N SER A 24 -17.59 0.46 22.63
CA SER A 24 -16.51 -0.49 22.31
C SER A 24 -16.55 -0.91 20.84
N ILE A 25 -17.74 -1.23 20.31
CA ILE A 25 -17.92 -1.59 18.90
C ILE A 25 -17.50 -0.43 17.99
N VAL A 26 -17.94 0.79 18.31
CA VAL A 26 -17.58 2.00 17.55
C VAL A 26 -16.06 2.21 17.56
N SER A 27 -15.42 2.04 18.71
CA SER A 27 -13.97 2.16 18.86
C SER A 27 -13.19 1.11 18.05
N LEU A 28 -13.69 -0.13 17.96
CA LEU A 28 -13.12 -1.18 17.11
C LEU A 28 -13.22 -0.83 15.62
N ILE A 29 -14.36 -0.30 15.18
CA ILE A 29 -14.55 0.14 13.79
C ILE A 29 -13.60 1.29 13.46
N ILE A 30 -13.51 2.31 14.33
CA ILE A 30 -12.60 3.44 14.13
C ILE A 30 -11.15 2.95 14.05
N SER A 31 -10.74 2.04 14.94
CA SER A 31 -9.37 1.49 14.95
C SER A 31 -9.05 0.70 13.67
N ALA A 32 -10.00 -0.12 13.21
CA ALA A 32 -9.90 -0.86 11.95
C ALA A 32 -9.78 0.08 10.73
N LEU A 33 -10.52 1.19 10.71
CA LEU A 33 -10.44 2.20 9.66
C LEU A 33 -9.12 2.97 9.71
N LEU A 34 -8.62 3.31 10.90
CA LEU A 34 -7.37 4.05 11.08
C LEU A 34 -6.16 3.23 10.60
N ALA A 35 -6.18 1.92 10.87
CA ALA A 35 -5.14 0.98 10.43
C ALA A 35 -5.00 0.88 8.90
N LEU A 36 -5.97 1.36 8.11
CA LEU A 36 -5.85 1.44 6.66
C LEU A 36 -4.70 2.35 6.21
N ILE A 37 -4.32 3.35 7.02
CA ILE A 37 -3.23 4.29 6.70
C ILE A 37 -1.88 3.56 6.59
N PRO A 38 -1.33 2.95 7.66
CA PRO A 38 -0.06 2.22 7.56
C PRO A 38 -0.15 1.05 6.56
N ALA A 39 -1.29 0.38 6.46
CA ALA A 39 -1.49 -0.72 5.50
C ALA A 39 -1.37 -0.27 4.04
N ASN A 40 -1.97 0.87 3.69
CA ASN A 40 -1.88 1.41 2.34
C ASN A 40 -0.48 1.93 2.00
N ILE A 41 0.23 2.52 2.97
CA ILE A 41 1.61 2.96 2.76
C ILE A 41 2.52 1.74 2.54
N ALA A 42 2.34 0.68 3.33
CA ALA A 42 3.10 -0.55 3.17
C ALA A 42 2.81 -1.25 1.85
N LYS A 43 1.53 -1.28 1.41
CA LYS A 43 1.12 -1.81 0.11
C LYS A 43 1.82 -1.10 -1.04
N LYS A 44 1.91 0.24 -1.00
CA LYS A 44 2.62 1.03 -2.02
C LYS A 44 4.10 0.65 -2.14
N LYS A 45 4.71 0.26 -1.02
CA LYS A 45 6.09 -0.21 -0.92
C LYS A 45 6.28 -1.73 -1.20
N GLY A 46 5.23 -2.43 -1.65
CA GLY A 46 5.30 -3.84 -2.04
C GLY A 46 5.16 -4.84 -0.88
N TYR A 47 4.60 -4.42 0.26
CA TYR A 47 4.27 -5.33 1.36
C TYR A 47 2.79 -5.74 1.34
N SER A 48 2.48 -6.85 2.04
CA SER A 48 1.11 -7.36 2.12
C SER A 48 0.22 -6.43 2.95
N PHE A 49 -0.84 -5.94 2.31
CA PHE A 49 -1.82 -5.05 2.95
C PHE A 49 -2.39 -5.66 4.24
N GLY A 50 -2.84 -6.93 4.21
CA GLY A 50 -3.53 -7.55 5.35
C GLY A 50 -2.65 -7.68 6.60
N VAL A 51 -1.37 -8.01 6.44
CA VAL A 51 -0.43 -8.11 7.57
C VAL A 51 -0.19 -6.75 8.18
N TRP A 52 0.05 -5.73 7.35
CA TRP A 52 0.26 -4.36 7.81
C TRP A 52 -0.98 -3.70 8.38
N TRP A 53 -2.17 -4.07 7.89
CA TRP A 53 -3.44 -3.65 8.45
C TRP A 53 -3.67 -4.26 9.83
N LEU A 54 -3.50 -5.57 9.97
CA LEU A 54 -3.62 -6.25 11.26
C LEU A 54 -2.59 -5.70 12.25
N TYR A 55 -1.36 -5.49 11.81
CA TYR A 55 -0.30 -4.89 12.61
C TYR A 55 -0.64 -3.45 13.04
N GLY A 56 -1.09 -2.61 12.11
CA GLY A 56 -1.53 -1.23 12.40
C GLY A 56 -2.75 -1.16 13.30
N TRP A 57 -3.61 -2.19 13.29
CA TRP A 57 -4.77 -2.26 14.17
C TRP A 57 -4.37 -2.48 15.64
N PHE A 58 -3.36 -3.30 15.91
CA PHE A 58 -2.87 -3.55 17.27
C PHE A 58 -1.78 -2.58 17.75
N LEU A 59 -0.98 -2.03 16.84
CA LEU A 59 0.24 -1.27 17.16
C LEU A 59 0.35 0.01 16.31
N PHE A 60 -0.74 0.76 16.19
CA PHE A 60 -0.88 1.90 15.26
C PHE A 60 0.32 2.87 15.23
N ILE A 61 0.75 3.38 16.38
CA ILE A 61 1.87 4.33 16.48
C ILE A 61 3.18 3.70 16.00
N VAL A 62 3.46 2.47 16.43
CA VAL A 62 4.68 1.74 16.05
C VAL A 62 4.69 1.43 14.55
N ALA A 63 3.53 1.07 13.99
CA ALA A 63 3.36 0.77 12.57
C ALA A 63 3.61 2.00 11.68
N LEU A 64 3.20 3.19 12.11
CA LEU A 64 3.48 4.44 11.40
C LEU A 64 4.98 4.77 11.34
N ILE A 65 5.71 4.52 12.44
CA ILE A 65 7.16 4.69 12.44
C ILE A 65 7.79 3.68 11.49
N HIS A 66 7.44 2.39 11.62
CA HIS A 66 8.04 1.34 10.81
C HIS A 66 7.82 1.56 9.31
N VAL A 67 6.59 1.91 8.91
CA VAL A 67 6.26 2.03 7.48
C VAL A 67 7.02 3.13 6.76
N GLN A 68 7.53 4.14 7.47
CA GLN A 68 8.40 5.16 6.86
C GLN A 68 9.81 4.65 6.58
N PHE A 69 10.36 3.85 7.48
CA PHE A 69 11.73 3.35 7.36
C PHE A 69 11.84 2.02 6.63
N ILE A 70 10.73 1.33 6.32
CA ILE A 70 10.80 0.11 5.51
C ILE A 70 11.22 0.41 4.07
N GLU A 71 12.11 -0.45 3.59
CA GLU A 71 12.61 -0.46 2.21
C GLU A 71 11.46 -0.65 1.23
N ASP A 72 11.51 0.07 0.11
CA ASP A 72 10.55 -0.09 -0.96
C ASP A 72 10.93 -1.29 -1.83
N LYS A 73 10.13 -2.37 -1.75
CA LYS A 73 10.36 -3.59 -2.54
C LYS A 73 9.98 -3.42 -4.02
N ASN A 74 9.20 -2.39 -4.32
CA ASN A 74 8.82 -2.01 -5.68
C ASN A 74 9.83 -1.05 -6.31
N ALA A 75 10.79 -0.52 -5.54
CA ALA A 75 11.85 0.31 -6.11
C ALA A 75 12.68 -0.51 -7.13
N PRO A 76 13.14 0.13 -8.23
CA PRO A 76 13.99 -0.52 -9.22
C PRO A 76 15.20 -1.15 -8.53
N LYS A 77 15.27 -2.47 -8.52
CA LYS A 77 16.42 -3.20 -8.01
C LYS A 77 17.55 -3.02 -9.01
N MET A 78 18.47 -2.10 -8.72
CA MET A 78 19.61 -1.88 -9.59
C MET A 78 20.47 -3.15 -9.62
N PRO A 79 20.85 -3.66 -10.80
CA PRO A 79 21.71 -4.84 -10.91
C PRO A 79 23.16 -4.42 -10.63
N TYR A 80 23.50 -4.17 -9.38
CA TYR A 80 24.89 -4.01 -8.95
C TYR A 80 25.30 -5.20 -8.09
N PRO A 81 26.31 -5.98 -8.51
CA PRO A 81 26.61 -7.27 -7.90
C PRO A 81 27.39 -7.16 -6.58
N ASN A 82 27.56 -5.96 -5.98
CA ASN A 82 28.48 -5.79 -4.84
C ASN A 82 28.15 -4.62 -3.88
N GLY A 83 26.89 -4.41 -3.50
CA GLY A 83 26.55 -3.71 -2.25
C GLY A 83 26.88 -2.22 -2.14
N TYR A 84 27.31 -1.55 -3.21
CA TYR A 84 27.48 -0.10 -3.24
C TYR A 84 26.27 0.56 -3.91
N ILE A 85 25.59 1.44 -3.19
CA ILE A 85 24.47 2.26 -3.67
C ILE A 85 24.95 3.72 -3.82
N PRO A 86 25.24 4.22 -5.03
CA PRO A 86 25.26 5.66 -5.26
C PRO A 86 23.81 6.17 -5.18
N TYR A 87 23.57 7.18 -4.35
CA TYR A 87 22.25 7.81 -4.24
C TYR A 87 21.90 8.47 -5.58
N VAL A 88 20.91 7.89 -6.29
CA VAL A 88 20.28 8.50 -7.45
C VAL A 88 18.81 8.75 -7.07
N PRO A 89 18.29 9.98 -7.22
CA PRO A 89 16.90 10.27 -6.89
C PRO A 89 15.99 9.40 -7.77
N VAL A 90 15.11 8.62 -7.15
CA VAL A 90 14.14 7.77 -7.86
C VAL A 90 13.06 8.65 -8.46
N GLU A 91 13.16 8.91 -9.76
CA GLU A 91 12.04 9.43 -10.54
C GLU A 91 10.98 8.32 -10.66
N THR A 92 9.84 8.56 -10.04
CA THR A 92 8.64 7.72 -10.11
C THR A 92 8.13 7.64 -11.54
N LYS A 93 8.45 6.55 -12.25
CA LYS A 93 7.82 6.18 -13.51
C LYS A 93 6.78 5.08 -13.29
N SER A 94 5.53 5.40 -13.62
CA SER A 94 4.38 4.50 -13.56
C SER A 94 4.49 3.37 -14.57
N GLU A 95 3.92 2.22 -14.22
CA GLU A 95 3.93 0.91 -14.91
C GLU A 95 3.61 0.92 -16.41
N SER A 96 2.97 1.98 -16.95
CA SER A 96 2.78 2.18 -18.39
C SER A 96 4.06 2.60 -19.14
N GLU A 97 5.09 3.11 -18.47
CA GLU A 97 6.39 3.40 -19.07
C GLU A 97 7.30 2.17 -19.15
N SER A 98 7.11 1.14 -18.31
CA SER A 98 7.99 -0.05 -18.32
C SER A 98 7.95 -0.78 -19.66
N VAL A 99 6.76 -0.95 -20.24
CA VAL A 99 6.62 -1.63 -21.55
C VAL A 99 7.20 -0.78 -22.69
N ALA A 100 7.04 0.54 -22.64
CA ALA A 100 7.57 1.46 -23.65
C ALA A 100 9.10 1.62 -23.57
N ASP A 101 9.65 1.72 -22.36
CA ASP A 101 11.08 1.82 -22.09
C ASP A 101 11.78 0.50 -22.46
N GLU A 102 11.15 -0.66 -22.22
CA GLU A 102 11.63 -1.95 -22.71
C GLU A 102 11.64 -2.03 -24.24
N LEU A 103 10.58 -1.58 -24.92
CA LEU A 103 10.52 -1.55 -26.39
C LEU A 103 11.67 -0.69 -26.98
N SER A 104 11.97 0.44 -26.34
CA SER A 104 13.08 1.33 -26.75
C SER A 104 14.45 0.66 -26.59
N LYS A 105 14.62 -0.13 -25.52
CA LYS A 105 15.85 -0.88 -25.25
C LYS A 105 16.07 -1.98 -26.28
N TYR A 106 15.02 -2.71 -26.65
CA TYR A 106 15.09 -3.70 -27.72
C TYR A 106 15.34 -3.06 -29.08
N LYS A 107 14.72 -1.90 -29.39
CA LYS A 107 14.99 -1.16 -30.63
C LYS A 107 16.46 -0.73 -30.73
N LYS A 108 17.05 -0.28 -29.61
CA LYS A 108 18.46 0.12 -29.55
C LYS A 108 19.42 -1.07 -29.76
N LEU A 109 19.07 -2.26 -29.27
CA LEU A 109 19.85 -3.49 -29.48
C LEU A 109 19.75 -4.01 -30.92
N PHE A 110 18.58 -3.85 -31.57
CA PHE A 110 18.38 -4.13 -32.99
C PHE A 110 19.18 -3.15 -33.87
N ASP A 111 19.09 -1.84 -33.59
CA ASP A 111 19.83 -0.80 -34.30
C ASP A 111 21.37 -0.97 -34.14
N GLN A 112 21.82 -1.64 -33.08
CA GLN A 112 23.24 -2.00 -32.86
C GLN A 112 23.68 -3.29 -33.59
N GLY A 113 22.79 -3.97 -34.32
CA GLY A 113 23.10 -5.18 -35.10
C GLY A 113 23.36 -6.44 -34.26
N VAL A 114 23.06 -6.40 -32.95
CA VAL A 114 23.27 -7.52 -32.02
C VAL A 114 22.07 -8.49 -32.02
N LEU A 115 20.92 -8.04 -32.52
CA LEU A 115 19.66 -8.79 -32.53
C LEU A 115 19.13 -8.90 -33.96
N THR A 116 18.71 -10.10 -34.38
CA THR A 116 18.09 -10.32 -35.70
C THR A 116 16.61 -9.92 -35.67
N GLU A 117 16.05 -9.58 -36.83
CA GLU A 117 14.68 -9.05 -36.97
C GLU A 117 13.60 -10.03 -36.44
N GLU A 118 13.88 -11.32 -36.54
CA GLU A 118 13.01 -12.40 -36.07
C GLU A 118 12.90 -12.43 -34.54
N GLU A 119 14.00 -12.24 -33.82
CA GLU A 119 14.01 -12.23 -32.35
C GLU A 119 13.37 -10.96 -31.78
N PHE A 120 13.49 -9.83 -32.49
CA PHE A 120 12.83 -8.58 -32.12
C PHE A 120 11.30 -8.69 -32.23
N ASN A 121 10.81 -9.28 -33.32
CA ASN A 121 9.36 -9.37 -33.57
C ASN A 121 8.68 -10.35 -32.59
N ALA A 122 9.31 -11.48 -32.29
CA ALA A 122 8.79 -12.46 -31.32
C ALA A 122 8.64 -11.86 -29.91
N LYS A 123 9.61 -11.05 -29.45
CA LYS A 123 9.54 -10.38 -28.14
C LYS A 123 8.50 -9.26 -28.11
N LYS A 124 8.32 -8.54 -29.22
CA LYS A 124 7.29 -7.51 -29.35
C LYS A 124 5.88 -8.11 -29.25
N GLU A 125 5.63 -9.25 -29.88
CA GLU A 125 4.34 -9.94 -29.77
C GLU A 125 4.06 -10.48 -28.36
N GLN A 126 5.07 -11.01 -27.66
CA GLN A 126 4.91 -11.45 -26.28
C GLN A 126 4.50 -10.31 -25.34
N LEU A 127 5.09 -9.14 -25.51
CA LEU A 127 4.77 -7.95 -24.72
C LEU A 127 3.37 -7.40 -25.04
N LEU A 128 2.95 -7.48 -26.30
CA LEU A 128 1.63 -7.00 -26.72
C LEU A 128 0.48 -7.88 -26.22
N LYS A 129 0.77 -9.14 -25.86
CA LYS A 129 -0.21 -10.10 -25.32
C LYS A 129 -0.38 -10.02 -23.80
N LEU A 130 0.51 -9.28 -23.12
CA LEU A 130 0.50 -9.04 -21.68
C LEU A 130 -0.31 -7.78 -21.28
N ILE A 131 -0.77 -7.02 -22.28
CA ILE A 131 -1.72 -5.89 -22.16
C ILE A 131 -3.09 -6.37 -22.63
#